data_AF-A0A536YF77-F1
#
_entry.id   AF-A0A536YF77-F1
#
_cell.length_a   1.000
_cell.length_b   1.000
_cell.length_c   1.000
_cell.angle_alpha   90.00
_cell.angle_beta   90.00
_cell.angle_gamma   90.00
#
_symmetry.space_group_name_H-M   'P 1'
#
loop_
_entity.id
_entity.type
_entity.pdbx_description
1 polymer ?
#
loop_
_entity_poly.entity_id
_entity_poly.type
_entity_poly.pdbx_seq_one_letter_code
_entity_poly.pdbx_strand_id
1 'polypeptide(L)'
;EAARRNGARRIVFATSNHAVGFYRRDESIDHRAAPKPDSRYGVSKAFGEALGSLYADKYAMEVVCMRIGNVNPRPMDKRRLSIWLSPRDLAQLVSIAIDRPGIRFEIVYGISGNKRRWYDNSNAERLGYRPQDDSEPYAEEILRNEKPGADPRTELYQGGTFVLAEEGGDPTRAPVKAQGPKARAAKKKRKGK
;
A
#
# COMPACT_ATOMS: atom_id res chain seq x y z
N GLU A 1 18.46 -8.04 6.76
CA GLU A 1 19.66 -8.56 7.44
C GLU A 1 20.04 -10.00 7.04
N ALA A 2 19.19 -11.02 7.21
CA ALA A 2 19.56 -12.40 6.85
C ALA A 2 20.01 -12.55 5.39
N ALA A 3 19.28 -11.96 4.45
CA ALA A 3 19.65 -11.91 3.02
C ALA A 3 21.06 -11.35 2.80
N ARG A 4 21.36 -10.18 3.42
CA ARG A 4 22.68 -9.54 3.38
C ARG A 4 23.79 -10.46 3.90
N ARG A 5 23.55 -11.13 5.03
CA ARG A 5 24.55 -12.04 5.65
C ARG A 5 24.82 -13.31 4.84
N ASN A 6 23.89 -13.71 3.98
CA ASN A 6 24.00 -14.93 3.17
C ASN A 6 24.26 -14.64 1.68
N GLY A 7 24.65 -13.41 1.32
CA GLY A 7 25.00 -13.05 -0.05
C GLY A 7 23.84 -13.00 -1.03
N ALA A 8 22.58 -13.02 -0.56
CA ALA A 8 21.44 -12.79 -1.44
C ALA A 8 21.48 -11.34 -1.95
N ARG A 9 21.56 -11.18 -3.27
CA ARG A 9 21.70 -9.86 -3.90
C ARG A 9 20.38 -9.12 -4.03
N ARG A 10 19.29 -9.84 -4.31
CA ARG A 10 18.01 -9.26 -4.69
C ARG A 10 16.85 -9.67 -3.78
N ILE A 11 15.99 -8.71 -3.46
CA ILE A 11 14.72 -8.91 -2.75
C ILE A 11 13.57 -8.34 -3.56
N VAL A 12 12.58 -9.17 -3.85
CA VAL A 12 11.26 -8.74 -4.34
C VAL A 12 10.34 -8.65 -3.12
N PHE A 13 10.02 -7.44 -2.70
CA PHE A 13 9.21 -7.19 -1.51
C PHE A 13 7.76 -6.91 -1.88
N ALA A 14 6.86 -7.76 -1.38
CA ALA A 14 5.42 -7.56 -1.47
C ALA A 14 4.97 -6.45 -0.51
N THR A 15 5.07 -5.19 -0.96
CA THR A 15 4.38 -4.06 -0.34
C THR A 15 2.92 -4.04 -0.82
N SER A 16 2.20 -2.94 -0.62
CA SER A 16 0.78 -2.86 -0.85
C SER A 16 0.36 -1.46 -1.28
N ASN A 17 -0.70 -1.38 -2.08
CA ASN A 17 -1.44 -0.12 -2.30
C ASN A 17 -1.84 0.56 -0.97
N HIS A 18 -2.02 -0.20 0.11
CA HIS A 18 -2.35 0.32 1.45
C HIS A 18 -1.23 1.17 2.08
N ALA A 19 0.01 1.12 1.58
CA ALA A 19 1.07 2.08 1.99
C ALA A 19 0.75 3.52 1.54
N VAL A 20 -0.15 3.67 0.57
CA VAL A 20 -0.62 4.93 -0.02
C VAL A 20 -2.16 4.99 -0.07
N GLY A 21 -2.84 4.32 0.85
CA GLY A 21 -4.30 4.18 0.82
C GLY A 21 -5.09 5.47 1.00
N PHE A 22 -4.54 6.50 1.69
CA PHE A 22 -5.22 7.79 1.90
C PHE A 22 -5.05 8.80 0.76
N TYR A 23 -4.46 8.44 -0.38
CA TYR A 23 -4.64 9.25 -1.59
C TYR A 23 -6.07 9.15 -2.08
N ARG A 24 -6.57 10.21 -2.72
CA ARG A 24 -7.94 10.23 -3.24
C ARG A 24 -8.03 9.48 -4.57
N ARG A 25 -9.20 8.95 -4.91
CA ARG A 25 -9.42 8.22 -6.17
C ARG A 25 -9.40 9.12 -7.42
N ASP A 26 -9.56 10.43 -7.26
CA ASP A 26 -9.43 11.45 -8.32
C ASP A 26 -7.99 11.95 -8.51
N GLU A 27 -7.04 11.44 -7.72
CA GLU A 27 -5.62 11.77 -7.82
C GLU A 27 -4.86 10.64 -8.50
N SER A 28 -4.12 10.96 -9.56
CA SER A 28 -3.18 10.02 -10.15
C SER A 28 -1.82 10.13 -9.47
N ILE A 29 -1.27 8.99 -9.02
CA ILE A 29 -0.01 8.94 -8.28
C ILE A 29 1.01 8.02 -8.93
N ASP A 30 2.28 8.39 -8.87
CA ASP A 30 3.40 7.62 -9.41
C ASP A 30 4.18 6.89 -8.30
N HIS A 31 5.24 6.17 -8.69
CA HIS A 31 6.12 5.43 -7.79
C HIS A 31 6.81 6.29 -6.70
N ARG A 32 6.85 7.62 -6.85
CA ARG A 32 7.49 8.56 -5.91
C ARG A 32 6.52 9.13 -4.89
N ALA A 33 5.24 8.81 -4.99
CA ALA A 33 4.22 9.25 -4.05
C ALA A 33 4.62 8.92 -2.61
N ALA A 34 4.63 9.96 -1.77
CA ALA A 34 4.95 9.86 -0.35
C ALA A 34 3.97 8.90 0.33
N PRO A 35 4.40 8.06 1.30
CA PRO A 35 3.49 7.18 2.02
C PRO A 35 2.35 7.95 2.69
N LYS A 36 1.11 7.50 2.46
CA LYS A 36 -0.12 7.94 3.13
C LYS A 36 -0.92 6.70 3.54
N PRO A 37 -0.43 5.92 4.52
CA PRO A 37 -0.96 4.60 4.80
C PRO A 37 -2.35 4.66 5.46
N ASP A 38 -3.25 3.76 5.06
CA ASP A 38 -4.63 3.73 5.53
C ASP A 38 -4.87 2.91 6.81
N SER A 39 -3.84 2.22 7.28
CA SER A 39 -3.92 1.26 8.38
C SER A 39 -2.52 0.97 8.94
N ARG A 40 -2.42 0.38 10.13
CA ARG A 40 -1.13 -0.15 10.65
C ARG A 40 -0.52 -1.20 9.73
N TYR A 41 -1.35 -1.95 9.00
CA TYR A 41 -0.87 -2.81 7.92
C TYR A 41 -0.14 -1.99 6.85
N GLY A 42 -0.76 -0.93 6.33
CA GLY A 42 -0.13 0.00 5.39
C GLY A 42 1.17 0.61 5.94
N VAL A 43 1.19 1.01 7.22
CA VAL A 43 2.40 1.50 7.91
C VAL A 43 3.52 0.46 7.90
N SER A 44 3.21 -0.81 8.21
CA SER A 44 4.20 -1.89 8.21
C SER A 44 4.83 -2.10 6.82
N LYS A 45 4.05 -1.89 5.76
CA LYS A 45 4.53 -1.99 4.38
C LYS A 45 5.40 -0.80 4.00
N ALA A 46 5.01 0.42 4.37
CA ALA A 46 5.82 1.62 4.20
C ALA A 46 7.16 1.54 4.97
N PHE A 47 7.15 0.98 6.18
CA PHE A 47 8.37 0.68 6.92
C PHE A 47 9.28 -0.28 6.14
N GLY A 48 8.71 -1.33 5.54
CA GLY A 48 9.45 -2.25 4.68
C GLY A 48 10.05 -1.59 3.44
N GLU A 49 9.35 -0.65 2.80
CA GLU A 49 9.88 0.16 1.69
C GLU A 49 11.09 0.98 2.12
N ALA A 50 10.99 1.69 3.25
CA ALA A 50 12.09 2.48 3.81
C ALA A 50 13.29 1.61 4.22
N LEU A 51 13.03 0.43 4.79
CA LEU A 51 14.06 -0.54 5.11
C LEU A 51 14.76 -1.06 3.84
N GLY A 52 14.00 -1.32 2.77
CA GLY A 52 14.55 -1.70 1.47
C GLY A 52 15.49 -0.64 0.90
N SER A 53 15.08 0.63 0.92
CA SER A 53 15.89 1.77 0.48
C SER A 53 17.19 1.87 1.28
N LEU A 54 17.12 1.78 2.61
CA LEU A 54 18.31 1.77 3.46
C LEU A 54 19.29 0.67 3.04
N TYR A 55 18.81 -0.56 2.81
CA TYR A 55 19.68 -1.67 2.48
C TYR A 55 20.26 -1.57 1.07
N ALA A 56 19.53 -0.97 0.14
CA ALA A 56 20.02 -0.70 -1.20
C ALA A 56 21.13 0.36 -1.21
N ASP A 57 20.96 1.43 -0.45
CA ASP A 57 21.93 2.52 -0.40
C ASP A 57 23.15 2.16 0.45
N LYS A 58 22.93 1.56 1.63
CA LYS A 58 23.99 1.28 2.60
C LYS A 58 24.75 -0.01 2.33
N TYR A 59 24.10 -1.03 1.78
CA TYR A 59 24.68 -2.37 1.62
C TYR A 59 24.67 -2.86 0.18
N ALA A 60 24.36 -1.99 -0.79
CA ALA A 60 24.31 -2.31 -2.22
C ALA A 60 23.42 -3.52 -2.56
N MET A 61 22.39 -3.77 -1.74
CA MET A 61 21.37 -4.76 -2.08
C MET A 61 20.47 -4.22 -3.19
N GLU A 62 19.85 -5.12 -3.95
CA GLU A 62 18.87 -4.78 -4.96
C GLU A 62 17.48 -5.06 -4.39
N VAL A 63 16.59 -4.07 -4.36
CA VAL A 63 15.25 -4.21 -3.79
C VAL A 63 14.19 -3.66 -4.73
N VAL A 64 13.22 -4.51 -5.08
CA VAL A 64 12.02 -4.11 -5.81
C VAL A 64 10.84 -4.20 -4.87
N CYS A 65 10.22 -3.07 -4.58
CA CYS A 65 9.01 -2.97 -3.78
C CYS A 65 7.79 -2.90 -4.70
N MET A 66 6.96 -3.94 -4.69
CA MET A 66 5.73 -4.01 -5.49
C MET A 66 4.51 -3.63 -4.64
N ARG A 67 3.91 -2.46 -4.89
CA ARG A 67 2.65 -2.02 -4.27
C ARG A 67 1.50 -2.76 -4.93
N ILE A 68 1.27 -3.99 -4.44
CA ILE A 68 0.21 -4.86 -4.97
C ILE A 68 -1.15 -4.20 -4.77
N GLY A 69 -1.93 -4.10 -5.84
CA GLY A 69 -3.32 -3.68 -5.82
C GLY A 69 -4.22 -4.78 -5.29
N ASN A 70 -4.86 -5.54 -6.18
CA ASN A 70 -5.67 -6.69 -5.81
C ASN A 70 -5.46 -7.86 -6.79
N VAL A 71 -4.78 -8.91 -6.32
CA VAL A 71 -4.56 -10.14 -7.10
C VAL A 71 -5.79 -11.02 -7.02
N ASN A 72 -6.42 -11.31 -8.16
CA ASN A 72 -7.56 -12.23 -8.26
C ASN A 72 -7.72 -12.72 -9.72
N PRO A 73 -8.44 -13.83 -9.97
CA PRO A 73 -8.76 -14.26 -11.33
C PRO A 73 -9.58 -13.23 -12.14
N ARG A 74 -10.40 -12.42 -11.47
CA ARG A 74 -11.17 -11.30 -12.05
C ARG A 74 -11.37 -10.19 -11.00
N PRO A 75 -11.61 -8.92 -11.39
CA PRO A 75 -12.02 -7.88 -10.44
C PRO A 75 -13.34 -8.25 -9.76
N MET A 76 -13.49 -7.91 -8.48
CA MET A 76 -14.65 -8.31 -7.67
C MET A 76 -15.66 -7.20 -7.42
N ASP A 77 -15.24 -5.94 -7.56
CA ASP A 77 -16.06 -4.75 -7.33
C ASP A 77 -15.49 -3.54 -8.07
N LYS A 78 -16.22 -2.43 -8.01
CA LYS A 78 -15.87 -1.17 -8.67
C LYS A 78 -14.47 -0.68 -8.32
N ARG A 79 -14.07 -0.74 -7.05
CA ARG A 79 -12.71 -0.34 -6.63
C ARG A 79 -11.67 -1.20 -7.33
N ARG A 80 -11.90 -2.51 -7.36
CA ARG A 80 -10.98 -3.48 -7.96
C ARG A 80 -10.87 -3.33 -9.47
N LEU A 81 -11.83 -2.73 -10.17
CA LEU A 81 -11.61 -2.32 -11.56
C LEU A 81 -10.40 -1.37 -11.73
N SER A 82 -10.05 -0.58 -10.71
CA SER A 82 -8.91 0.34 -10.81
C SER A 82 -7.59 -0.32 -10.44
N ILE A 83 -7.61 -1.26 -9.50
CA ILE A 83 -6.40 -1.83 -8.85
C ILE A 83 -6.19 -3.32 -9.10
N TRP A 84 -6.99 -3.95 -9.97
CA TRP A 84 -6.87 -5.37 -10.23
C TRP A 84 -5.52 -5.72 -10.83
N LEU A 85 -4.98 -6.86 -10.43
CA LEU A 85 -3.79 -7.48 -10.98
C LEU A 85 -4.12 -8.93 -11.31
N SER A 86 -4.05 -9.30 -12.58
CA SER A 86 -4.23 -10.69 -12.99
C SER A 86 -3.04 -11.55 -12.52
N PRO A 87 -3.20 -12.87 -12.34
CA PRO A 87 -2.08 -13.76 -12.05
C PRO A 87 -0.99 -13.73 -13.13
N ARG A 88 -1.37 -13.56 -14.40
CA ARG A 88 -0.45 -13.46 -15.54
C ARG A 88 0.42 -12.22 -15.45
N ASP A 89 -0.18 -11.07 -15.18
CA ASP A 89 0.52 -9.80 -15.06
C ASP A 89 1.39 -9.74 -13.80
N LEU A 90 0.93 -10.36 -12.69
CA LEU A 90 1.75 -10.55 -11.51
C LEU A 90 3.01 -11.37 -11.83
N ALA A 91 2.87 -12.49 -12.56
CA ALA A 91 4.00 -13.31 -12.96
C ALA A 91 5.00 -12.50 -13.80
N GLN A 92 4.52 -11.67 -14.75
CA GLN A 92 5.39 -10.80 -15.54
C GLN A 92 6.17 -9.81 -14.65
N LEU A 93 5.51 -9.14 -13.69
CA LEU A 93 6.17 -8.22 -12.76
C LEU A 93 7.21 -8.94 -11.89
N VAL A 94 6.90 -10.14 -11.40
CA VAL A 94 7.83 -10.93 -10.58
C VAL A 94 9.05 -11.36 -11.41
N SER A 95 8.86 -11.83 -12.65
CA SER A 95 9.97 -12.15 -13.56
C SER A 95 10.86 -10.93 -13.82
N ILE A 96 10.28 -9.77 -14.14
CA ILE A 96 11.04 -8.53 -14.33
C ILE A 96 11.81 -8.16 -13.06
N ALA A 97 11.15 -8.25 -11.90
CA ALA A 97 11.78 -7.93 -10.62
C ALA A 97 12.96 -8.86 -10.33
N ILE A 98 12.90 -10.15 -10.70
CA ILE A 98 14.00 -11.11 -10.50
C ILE A 98 15.12 -10.91 -11.53
N ASP A 99 14.79 -10.76 -12.81
CA ASP A 99 15.75 -10.95 -13.91
C ASP A 99 16.36 -9.64 -14.44
N ARG A 100 15.70 -8.49 -14.27
CA ARG A 100 16.13 -7.21 -14.87
C ARG A 100 17.47 -6.75 -14.26
N PRO A 101 18.54 -6.56 -15.05
CA PRO A 101 19.79 -6.02 -14.52
C PRO A 101 19.68 -4.52 -14.21
N GLY A 102 20.58 -4.03 -13.34
CA GLY A 102 20.72 -2.59 -13.06
C GLY A 102 19.69 -2.00 -12.10
N ILE A 103 18.89 -2.82 -11.43
CA ILE A 103 17.98 -2.38 -10.37
C ILE A 103 18.76 -2.21 -9.08
N ARG A 104 18.63 -1.05 -8.43
CA ARG A 104 19.14 -0.83 -7.06
C ARG A 104 17.99 -0.76 -6.05
N PHE A 105 17.13 0.24 -6.19
CA PHE A 105 15.91 0.36 -5.41
C PHE A 105 14.81 0.89 -6.31
N GLU A 106 13.71 0.15 -6.41
CA GLU A 106 12.57 0.54 -7.26
C GLU A 106 11.26 0.27 -6.54
N ILE A 107 10.31 1.19 -6.72
CA ILE A 107 8.91 0.99 -6.35
C ILE A 107 8.10 0.88 -7.65
N VAL A 108 7.21 -0.10 -7.72
CA VAL A 108 6.28 -0.29 -8.84
C VAL A 108 4.87 -0.57 -8.31
N TYR A 109 3.85 -0.24 -9.09
CA TYR A 109 2.49 -0.66 -8.78
C TYR A 109 2.20 -2.02 -9.39
N GLY A 110 1.76 -2.95 -8.54
CA GLY A 110 1.28 -4.26 -8.96
C GLY A 110 -0.18 -4.17 -9.37
N ILE A 111 -0.43 -3.67 -10.59
CA ILE A 111 -1.73 -3.64 -11.25
C ILE A 111 -1.59 -4.05 -12.72
N SER A 112 -2.65 -4.63 -13.28
CA SER A 112 -2.80 -4.88 -14.71
C SER A 112 -2.97 -3.56 -15.49
N GLY A 113 -3.13 -3.64 -16.81
CA GLY A 113 -3.28 -2.52 -17.74
C GLY A 113 -4.62 -1.79 -17.61
N ASN A 114 -5.22 -1.78 -16.42
CA ASN A 114 -6.59 -1.34 -16.18
C ASN A 114 -6.82 0.07 -16.73
N LYS A 115 -7.86 0.23 -17.54
CA LYS A 115 -8.26 1.54 -18.09
C LYS A 115 -8.62 2.55 -17.00
N ARG A 116 -9.11 2.07 -15.86
CA ARG A 116 -9.60 2.88 -14.72
C ARG A 116 -8.56 3.13 -13.63
N ARG A 117 -7.28 2.81 -13.88
CA ARG A 117 -6.22 2.89 -12.87
C ARG A 117 -6.02 4.31 -12.32
N TRP A 118 -5.66 4.38 -11.04
CA TRP A 118 -5.21 5.62 -10.38
C TRP A 118 -3.68 5.78 -10.39
N TYR A 119 -2.96 4.73 -10.78
CA TYR A 119 -1.51 4.70 -10.70
C TYR A 119 -0.88 5.00 -12.07
N ASP A 120 0.04 5.94 -12.10
CA ASP A 120 1.03 6.01 -13.17
C ASP A 120 2.07 4.91 -12.94
N ASN A 121 2.08 3.91 -13.83
CA ASN A 121 2.99 2.78 -13.77
C ASN A 121 4.15 2.87 -14.77
N SER A 122 4.43 4.08 -15.28
CA SER A 122 5.55 4.38 -16.19
C SER A 122 6.90 3.82 -15.68
N ASN A 123 7.11 3.78 -14.35
CA ASN A 123 8.33 3.18 -13.78
C ASN A 123 8.42 1.66 -14.03
N ALA A 124 7.31 0.92 -13.87
CA ALA A 124 7.29 -0.50 -14.20
C ALA A 124 7.50 -0.71 -15.71
N GLU A 125 6.86 0.12 -16.54
CA GLU A 125 7.01 0.07 -17.99
C GLU A 125 8.45 0.34 -18.45
N ARG A 126 9.15 1.27 -17.80
CA ARG A 126 10.59 1.54 -17.99
C ARG A 126 11.44 0.29 -17.68
N LEU A 127 11.04 -0.52 -16.70
CA LEU A 127 11.70 -1.78 -16.36
C LEU A 127 11.35 -2.93 -17.31
N GLY A 128 10.38 -2.74 -18.20
CA GLY A 128 9.97 -3.72 -19.22
C GLY A 128 8.57 -4.30 -19.00
N TYR A 129 7.81 -3.81 -18.02
CA TYR A 129 6.44 -4.27 -17.78
C TYR A 129 5.52 -3.89 -18.94
N ARG A 130 4.76 -4.85 -19.43
CA ARG A 130 3.80 -4.69 -20.53
C ARG A 130 2.58 -5.53 -20.16
N PRO A 131 1.65 -4.99 -19.35
CA PRO A 131 0.49 -5.75 -18.88
C PRO A 131 -0.33 -6.24 -20.06
N GLN A 132 -0.88 -7.45 -19.91
CA GLN A 132 -1.66 -8.13 -20.94
C GLN A 132 -3.15 -8.20 -20.59
N ASP A 133 -3.52 -7.86 -19.36
CA ASP A 133 -4.90 -7.84 -18.89
C ASP A 133 -5.40 -6.42 -18.64
N ASP A 134 -6.72 -6.24 -18.78
CA ASP A 134 -7.47 -5.05 -18.41
C ASP A 134 -8.75 -5.49 -17.70
N SER A 135 -9.13 -4.80 -16.64
CA SER A 135 -10.39 -4.99 -15.91
C SER A 135 -11.64 -4.57 -16.70
N GLU A 136 -11.50 -3.74 -17.74
CA GLU A 136 -12.64 -3.10 -18.43
C GLU A 136 -13.69 -4.08 -18.98
N PRO A 137 -13.33 -5.28 -19.51
CA PRO A 137 -14.32 -6.26 -19.94
C PRO A 137 -15.29 -6.72 -18.83
N TYR A 138 -14.92 -6.56 -17.55
CA TYR A 138 -15.78 -6.90 -16.40
C TYR A 138 -16.60 -5.71 -15.88
N ALA A 139 -16.34 -4.50 -16.37
CA ALA A 139 -16.85 -3.27 -15.77
C ALA A 139 -18.39 -3.18 -15.82
N GLU A 140 -19.01 -3.57 -16.94
CA GLU A 140 -20.46 -3.49 -17.08
C GLU A 140 -21.19 -4.39 -16.07
N GLU A 141 -20.79 -5.66 -15.96
CA GLU A 141 -21.35 -6.61 -14.99
C GLU A 141 -21.17 -6.10 -13.55
N ILE A 142 -19.97 -5.63 -13.21
CA ILE A 142 -19.63 -5.20 -11.86
C ILE A 142 -20.40 -3.95 -11.45
N LEU A 143 -20.48 -2.94 -12.32
CA LEU A 143 -21.16 -1.69 -12.03
C LEU A 143 -22.68 -1.87 -11.95
N ARG A 144 -23.26 -2.77 -12.76
CA ARG A 144 -24.67 -3.13 -12.68
C ARG A 144 -25.04 -3.77 -11.33
N ASN A 145 -24.10 -4.50 -10.74
CA ASN A 145 -24.28 -5.23 -9.49
C ASN A 145 -23.75 -4.47 -8.25
N GLU A 146 -23.34 -3.21 -8.41
CA GLU A 146 -22.82 -2.41 -7.30
C GLU A 146 -23.91 -2.14 -6.26
N LYS A 147 -23.60 -2.40 -4.99
CA LYS A 147 -24.54 -2.18 -3.89
C LYS A 147 -24.44 -0.71 -3.41
N PRO A 148 -25.57 0.01 -3.32
CA PRO A 148 -25.61 1.32 -2.68
C PRO A 148 -25.22 1.26 -1.20
N GLY A 149 -24.81 2.40 -0.63
CA GLY A 149 -24.64 2.55 0.82
C GLY A 149 -23.25 2.27 1.37
N ALA A 150 -22.22 2.26 0.52
CA ALA A 150 -20.83 2.29 1.01
C ALA A 150 -20.56 3.59 1.77
N ASP A 151 -19.77 3.52 2.85
CA ASP A 151 -19.32 4.71 3.57
C ASP A 151 -18.57 5.63 2.58
N PRO A 152 -18.93 6.93 2.48
CA PRO A 152 -18.36 7.83 1.48
C PRO A 152 -16.83 7.91 1.50
N ARG A 153 -16.19 7.69 2.67
CA ARG A 153 -14.73 7.68 2.79
C ARG A 153 -14.10 6.53 1.99
N THR A 154 -14.78 5.38 1.93
CA THR A 154 -14.29 4.22 1.18
C THR A 154 -14.30 4.50 -0.33
N GLU A 155 -15.21 5.34 -0.81
CA GLU A 155 -15.29 5.78 -2.20
C GLU A 155 -14.43 7.02 -2.50
N LEU A 156 -14.05 7.79 -1.47
CA LEU A 156 -13.16 8.94 -1.61
C LEU A 156 -11.69 8.53 -1.78
N TYR A 157 -11.25 7.52 -1.02
CA TYR A 157 -9.85 7.14 -0.93
C TYR A 157 -9.52 5.85 -1.67
N GLN A 158 -8.27 5.76 -2.13
CA GLN A 158 -7.75 4.63 -2.89
C GLN A 158 -7.67 3.35 -2.04
N GLY A 159 -7.51 3.46 -0.73
CA GLY A 159 -7.45 2.34 0.24
C GLY A 159 -8.77 1.56 0.41
N GLY A 160 -9.90 2.11 -0.04
CA GLY A 160 -11.19 1.46 0.09
C GLY A 160 -11.58 1.25 1.55
N THR A 161 -12.09 0.07 1.89
CA THR A 161 -12.55 -0.25 3.25
C THR A 161 -11.45 -0.19 4.32
N PHE A 162 -10.17 -0.27 3.94
CA PHE A 162 -9.07 -0.18 4.89
C PHE A 162 -8.94 1.20 5.54
N VAL A 163 -9.49 2.26 4.93
CA VAL A 163 -9.52 3.59 5.57
C VAL A 163 -10.46 3.66 6.78
N LEU A 164 -11.29 2.63 6.96
CA LEU A 164 -12.14 2.44 8.12
C LEU A 164 -11.55 1.45 9.12
N ALA A 165 -10.38 0.89 8.83
CA ALA A 165 -9.73 -0.02 9.75
C ALA A 165 -9.37 0.74 11.03
N GLU A 166 -9.47 0.04 12.16
CA GLU A 166 -9.14 0.51 13.50
C GLU A 166 -10.20 1.45 14.12
N GLU A 167 -10.60 1.14 15.35
CA GLU A 167 -11.62 1.91 16.06
C GLU A 167 -11.10 3.30 16.48
N GLY A 168 -11.98 4.30 16.43
CA GLY A 168 -11.74 5.64 16.95
C GLY A 168 -11.00 6.60 16.02
N GLY A 169 -10.61 6.16 14.81
CA GLY A 169 -10.08 7.03 13.76
C GLY A 169 -11.15 7.93 13.14
N ASP A 170 -11.12 9.22 13.48
CA ASP A 170 -12.00 10.23 12.88
C ASP A 170 -11.24 11.57 12.76
N PRO A 171 -10.88 12.01 11.52
CA PRO A 171 -10.14 13.25 11.32
C PRO A 171 -10.97 14.51 11.61
N THR A 172 -12.30 14.38 11.76
CA THR A 172 -13.20 15.49 12.12
C THR A 172 -13.38 15.62 13.62
N ARG A 173 -12.94 14.63 14.40
CA ARG A 173 -13.06 14.64 15.85
C ARG A 173 -12.11 15.69 16.44
N ALA A 174 -12.61 16.42 17.43
CA ALA A 174 -11.78 17.35 18.19
C ALA A 174 -10.55 16.63 18.78
N PRO A 175 -9.37 17.27 18.82
CA PRO A 175 -8.18 16.69 19.42
C PRO A 175 -8.45 16.22 20.85
N VAL A 176 -8.00 15.00 21.19
CA VAL A 176 -8.12 14.49 22.56
C VAL A 176 -7.31 15.38 23.48
N LYS A 177 -7.94 15.93 24.54
CA LYS A 177 -7.21 16.66 25.59
C LYS A 177 -6.16 15.74 26.19
N ALA A 178 -4.91 16.19 26.23
CA ALA A 178 -3.82 15.45 26.83
C ALA A 178 -4.20 15.01 28.25
N GLN A 179 -4.01 13.73 28.56
CA GLN A 179 -4.13 13.26 29.93
C GLN A 179 -2.96 13.85 30.72
N GLY A 180 -3.23 14.93 31.47
CA GLY A 180 -2.24 15.53 32.36
C GLY A 180 -1.70 14.50 33.37
N PRO A 181 -0.53 14.75 33.98
CA PRO A 181 0.06 13.83 34.93
C PRO A 181 -0.95 13.51 36.04
N LYS A 182 -1.28 12.23 36.22
CA LYS A 182 -2.13 11.77 37.33
C LYS A 182 -1.47 12.21 38.63
N ALA A 183 -2.07 13.15 39.35
CA ALA A 183 -1.58 13.59 40.65
C ALA A 183 -1.47 12.36 41.56
N ARG A 184 -0.24 12.00 41.97
CA ARG A 184 -0.02 10.98 42.99
C ARG A 184 -0.65 11.51 44.28
N ALA A 185 -1.73 10.87 44.74
CA ALA A 185 -2.29 11.15 46.06
C ALA A 185 -1.21 10.88 47.12
N ALA A 186 -0.69 11.94 47.73
CA ALA A 186 0.24 11.83 48.84
C ALA A 186 -0.51 11.18 50.02
N LYS A 187 -0.21 9.91 50.29
CA LYS A 187 -0.61 9.26 51.55
C LYS A 187 0.08 9.99 52.70
N LYS A 188 -0.63 10.94 53.35
CA LYS A 188 -0.27 11.47 54.67
C LYS A 188 -0.27 10.28 55.65
N LYS A 189 0.89 9.72 55.95
CA LYS A 189 1.08 8.87 57.13
C LYS A 189 0.84 9.76 58.36
N ARG A 190 -0.35 9.67 58.94
CA ARG A 190 -0.59 10.10 60.33
C ARG A 190 0.27 9.19 61.22
N LYS A 191 1.38 9.71 61.73
CA LYS A 191 2.00 9.15 62.94
C LYS A 191 1.14 9.60 64.12
N GLY A 192 0.35 8.68 64.66
CA GLY A 192 -0.29 8.80 65.97
C GLY A 192 0.56 8.09 67.01
N LYS A 193 0.74 8.78 68.13
CA LYS A 193 1.41 8.47 69.40
C LYS A 193 1.56 6.99 69.76
#